data_AF-A0A1V6HZT6-F1
#
_entry.id   AF-A0A1V6HZT6-F1
#
_cell.length_a   1.000
_cell.length_b   1.000
_cell.length_c   1.000
_cell.angle_alpha   90.00
_cell.angle_beta   90.00
_cell.angle_gamma   90.00
#
_symmetry.space_group_name_H-M   'P 1'
#
loop_
_entity.id
_entity.type
_entity.pdbx_description
1 polymer ?
#
loop_
_entity_poly.entity_id
_entity_poly.type
_entity_poly.pdbx_seq_one_letter_code
_entity_poly.pdbx_strand_id
1 'polypeptide(L)'
;MQAPNPIVTNAYDTVCGNSYNLNVITTPDADGQWSSYIWNDEENNWVIPTTPPYISLVTSPNTTVNIANYPGATCRYRFEWTETNTTGGIICQGTASKEVVFAKTPMASVGLVSEAELCGNSFQLDADTSGYSWATGKWISSNIANPFDDPNLPNATVTISNPENFGDSAYVQFPFVWTMTNTISLPQILCG
;
A
#
# COMPACT_ATOMS: atom_id res chain seq x y z
N MET A 1 41.19 14.73 -5.26
CA MET A 1 40.66 13.97 -4.11
C MET A 1 39.16 14.16 -4.14
N GLN A 2 38.38 13.10 -4.33
CA GLN A 2 36.93 13.18 -4.43
C GLN A 2 36.33 12.23 -3.40
N ALA A 3 35.50 12.78 -2.50
CA ALA A 3 34.71 11.95 -1.61
C ALA A 3 33.78 11.07 -2.44
N PRO A 4 33.40 9.88 -1.95
CA PRO A 4 32.39 9.07 -2.59
C PRO A 4 31.13 9.90 -2.83
N ASN A 5 30.48 9.70 -3.98
CA ASN A 5 29.24 10.37 -4.33
C ASN A 5 28.23 9.34 -4.83
N PRO A 6 27.73 8.46 -3.93
CA PRO A 6 26.69 7.51 -4.28
C PRO A 6 25.43 8.24 -4.72
N ILE A 7 24.64 7.61 -5.58
CA ILE A 7 23.41 8.19 -6.12
C ILE A 7 22.29 7.15 -6.07
N VAL A 8 21.17 7.49 -5.45
CA VAL A 8 19.93 6.70 -5.57
C VAL A 8 19.04 7.27 -6.66
N THR A 9 18.37 6.40 -7.40
CA THR A 9 17.32 6.82 -8.35
C THR A 9 16.01 7.02 -7.61
N ASN A 10 15.34 8.15 -7.86
CA ASN A 10 14.09 8.57 -7.20
C ASN A 10 14.24 8.60 -5.67
N ALA A 11 14.59 9.73 -5.06
CA ALA A 11 14.80 9.81 -3.61
C ALA A 11 13.57 9.42 -2.76
N TYR A 12 12.37 9.42 -3.35
CA TYR A 12 11.10 9.11 -2.70
C TYR A 12 10.34 8.05 -3.49
N ASP A 13 9.76 7.08 -2.79
CA ASP A 13 8.91 6.04 -3.39
C ASP A 13 7.78 5.63 -2.44
N THR A 14 6.72 5.03 -2.99
CA THR A 14 5.59 4.49 -2.23
C THR A 14 5.21 3.13 -2.78
N VAL A 15 5.15 2.12 -1.93
CA VAL A 15 4.85 0.74 -2.32
C VAL A 15 3.75 0.12 -1.47
N CYS A 16 2.98 -0.77 -2.09
CA CYS A 16 2.00 -1.59 -1.40
C CYS A 16 2.68 -2.80 -0.78
N GLY A 17 2.35 -3.12 0.47
CA GLY A 17 2.89 -4.25 1.19
C GLY A 17 4.15 -3.91 1.99
N ASN A 18 4.97 -4.93 2.25
CA ASN A 18 6.05 -4.86 3.25
C ASN A 18 7.45 -5.12 2.65
N SER A 19 7.59 -5.14 1.32
CA SER A 19 8.84 -5.47 0.64
C SER A 19 9.24 -4.39 -0.37
N TYR A 20 10.53 -4.09 -0.47
CA TYR A 20 11.07 -3.10 -1.40
C TYR A 20 12.47 -3.49 -1.89
N ASN A 21 12.79 -3.17 -3.15
CA ASN A 21 14.12 -3.37 -3.71
C ASN A 21 14.90 -2.06 -3.68
N LEU A 22 15.95 -2.01 -2.86
CA LEU A 22 16.88 -0.90 -2.79
C LEU A 22 17.92 -1.02 -3.92
N ASN A 23 18.22 0.12 -4.52
CA ASN A 23 19.26 0.27 -5.53
C ASN A 23 19.99 1.60 -5.30
N VAL A 24 21.31 1.55 -5.40
CA VAL A 24 22.18 2.72 -5.39
C VAL A 24 23.29 2.53 -6.43
N ILE A 25 23.64 3.61 -7.10
CA ILE A 25 24.82 3.71 -7.97
C ILE A 25 25.99 4.07 -7.07
N THR A 26 26.99 3.20 -7.02
CA THR A 26 28.12 3.32 -6.10
C THR A 26 29.30 4.04 -6.70
N THR A 27 30.16 4.61 -5.85
CA THR A 27 31.47 5.10 -6.27
C THR A 27 32.42 3.91 -6.51
N PRO A 28 33.20 3.88 -7.61
CA PRO A 28 34.24 2.87 -7.79
C PRO A 28 35.22 2.83 -6.61
N ASP A 29 35.62 1.62 -6.22
CA ASP A 29 36.59 1.36 -5.15
C ASP A 29 36.20 1.92 -3.76
N ALA A 30 34.91 2.15 -3.52
CA ALA A 30 34.38 2.51 -2.22
C ALA A 30 33.60 1.33 -1.61
N ASP A 31 33.79 1.10 -0.31
CA ASP A 31 33.02 0.12 0.45
C ASP A 31 31.76 0.78 0.99
N GLY A 32 30.60 0.16 0.78
CA GLY A 32 29.31 0.73 1.17
C GLY A 32 28.42 -0.19 1.99
N GLN A 33 27.52 0.42 2.77
CA GLN A 33 26.53 -0.29 3.56
C GLN A 33 25.22 0.50 3.73
N TRP A 34 24.11 -0.23 3.81
CA TRP A 34 22.79 0.30 4.12
C TRP A 34 22.55 0.43 5.62
N SER A 35 22.03 1.58 6.03
CA SER A 35 21.40 1.83 7.32
C SER A 35 19.92 2.16 7.13
N SER A 36 19.11 1.99 8.18
CA SER A 36 17.67 2.26 8.11
C SER A 36 17.21 3.10 9.29
N TYR A 37 16.27 3.99 9.01
CA TYR A 37 15.62 4.87 9.97
C TYR A 37 14.11 4.82 9.75
N ILE A 38 13.35 4.95 10.81
CA ILE A 38 11.88 5.04 10.76
C ILE A 38 11.45 6.46 11.15
N TRP A 39 10.40 6.96 10.50
CA TRP A 39 9.83 8.25 10.86
C TRP A 39 9.04 8.13 12.17
N ASN A 40 9.34 8.98 13.14
CA ASN A 40 8.57 9.11 14.38
C ASN A 40 7.74 10.40 14.31
N ASP A 41 6.41 10.27 14.29
CA ASP A 41 5.49 11.40 14.23
C ASP A 41 5.43 12.20 15.55
N GLU A 42 5.69 11.59 16.70
CA GLU A 42 5.70 12.28 18.01
C GLU A 42 6.95 13.17 18.15
N GLU A 43 8.10 12.69 17.68
CA GLU A 43 9.37 13.42 17.72
C GLU A 43 9.57 14.32 16.48
N ASN A 44 8.72 14.17 15.46
CA ASN A 44 8.85 14.82 14.15
C ASN A 44 10.26 14.64 13.56
N ASN A 45 10.82 13.43 13.69
CA ASN A 45 12.20 13.14 13.32
C ASN A 45 12.39 11.68 12.88
N TRP A 46 13.50 11.42 12.18
CA TRP A 46 13.96 10.09 11.85
C TRP A 46 14.72 9.47 13.01
N VAL A 47 14.29 8.29 13.44
CA VAL A 47 14.89 7.57 14.57
C VAL A 47 15.34 6.17 14.16
N ILE A 48 16.18 5.55 14.98
CA ILE A 48 16.57 4.15 14.78
C ILE A 48 15.36 3.27 15.12
N PRO A 49 14.91 2.38 14.21
CA PRO A 49 13.76 1.52 14.46
C PRO A 49 14.05 0.55 15.60
N THR A 50 13.11 0.43 16.55
CA THR A 50 13.18 -0.56 17.64
C THR A 50 13.10 -1.99 17.14
N THR A 51 12.36 -2.21 16.05
CA THR A 51 12.34 -3.46 15.27
C THR A 51 12.91 -3.16 13.89
N PRO A 52 14.20 -3.43 13.65
CA PRO A 52 14.83 -3.08 12.39
C PRO A 52 14.25 -3.89 11.24
N PRO A 53 14.20 -3.31 10.03
CA PRO A 53 13.82 -4.03 8.84
C PRO A 53 14.87 -5.09 8.49
N TYR A 54 14.43 -6.20 7.91
CA TYR A 54 15.33 -7.23 7.42
C TYR A 54 15.86 -6.82 6.03
N ILE A 55 17.17 -6.54 5.95
CA ILE A 55 17.87 -6.26 4.70
C ILE A 55 18.67 -7.50 4.31
N SER A 56 18.39 -8.09 3.14
CA SER A 56 18.98 -9.38 2.74
C SER A 56 20.51 -9.38 2.74
N LEU A 57 21.11 -8.30 2.24
CA LEU A 57 22.54 -8.06 2.31
C LEU A 57 22.80 -6.56 2.43
N VAL A 58 23.25 -6.11 3.60
CA VAL A 58 23.44 -4.68 3.90
C VAL A 58 24.59 -4.05 3.13
N THR A 59 25.59 -4.83 2.71
CA THR A 59 26.75 -4.36 1.92
C THR A 59 26.53 -4.45 0.42
N SER A 60 25.35 -4.90 -0.03
CA SER A 60 25.04 -4.95 -1.46
C SER A 60 24.34 -3.66 -1.89
N PRO A 61 24.79 -2.99 -2.96
CA PRO A 61 24.10 -1.82 -3.49
C PRO A 61 22.74 -2.16 -4.09
N ASN A 62 22.48 -3.44 -4.38
CA ASN A 62 21.20 -3.98 -4.81
C ASN A 62 20.73 -5.01 -3.78
N THR A 63 19.70 -4.67 -3.02
CA THR A 63 19.26 -5.53 -1.90
C THR A 63 17.77 -5.39 -1.68
N THR A 64 17.13 -6.46 -1.21
CA THR A 64 15.72 -6.43 -0.84
C THR A 64 15.60 -6.15 0.65
N VAL A 65 14.66 -5.28 0.99
CA VAL A 65 14.27 -5.00 2.37
C VAL A 65 12.86 -5.48 2.63
N ASN A 66 12.66 -6.07 3.81
CA ASN A 66 11.35 -6.48 4.30
C ASN A 66 11.11 -5.85 5.68
N ILE A 67 9.97 -5.18 5.84
CA ILE A 67 9.58 -4.56 7.11
C ILE A 67 8.63 -5.47 7.89
N ALA A 68 8.65 -5.36 9.22
CA ALA A 68 7.67 -6.01 10.08
C ALA A 68 6.28 -5.38 9.91
N ASN A 69 5.25 -6.03 10.46
CA ASN A 69 3.92 -5.43 10.54
C ASN A 69 3.97 -4.14 11.40
N TYR A 70 3.25 -3.11 10.96
CA TYR A 70 3.24 -1.79 11.60
C TYR A 70 1.81 -1.35 11.95
N PRO A 71 1.62 -0.52 12.99
CA PRO A 71 0.32 0.10 13.26
C PRO A 71 -0.01 1.13 12.17
N GLY A 72 -1.31 1.31 11.87
CA GLY A 72 -1.78 2.30 10.89
C GLY A 72 -1.84 1.83 9.44
N ALA A 73 -2.15 2.77 8.53
CA ALA A 73 -2.32 2.54 7.09
C ALA A 73 -1.01 2.63 6.30
N THR A 74 0.00 3.33 6.84
CA THR A 74 1.32 3.49 6.22
C THR A 74 2.43 3.52 7.26
N CYS A 75 3.65 3.23 6.82
CA CYS A 75 4.88 3.37 7.59
C CYS A 75 5.99 3.93 6.69
N ARG A 76 6.76 4.89 7.21
CA ARG A 76 7.78 5.60 6.44
C ARG A 76 9.17 5.19 6.92
N TYR A 77 9.99 4.72 5.99
CA TYR A 77 11.39 4.38 6.23
C TYR A 77 12.32 5.23 5.37
N ARG A 78 13.47 5.57 5.92
CA ARG A 78 14.59 6.14 5.19
C ARG A 78 15.75 5.16 5.22
N PHE A 79 16.18 4.72 4.05
CA PHE A 79 17.34 3.88 3.84
C PHE A 79 18.50 4.75 3.40
N GLU A 80 19.61 4.68 4.10
CA GLU A 80 20.80 5.47 3.81
C GLU A 80 21.94 4.54 3.43
N TRP A 81 22.46 4.72 2.23
CA TRP A 81 23.69 4.08 1.78
C TRP A 81 24.86 4.97 2.16
N THR A 82 25.79 4.43 2.93
CA THR A 82 27.03 5.12 3.30
C THR A 82 28.20 4.43 2.64
N GLU A 83 28.99 5.17 1.86
CA GLU A 83 30.23 4.72 1.25
C GLU A 83 31.45 5.33 1.92
N THR A 84 32.51 4.56 2.00
CA THR A 84 33.82 5.03 2.45
C THR A 84 34.90 4.60 1.48
N ASN A 85 35.85 5.49 1.20
CA ASN A 85 37.09 5.14 0.52
C ASN A 85 38.29 5.69 1.29
N THR A 86 39.41 4.96 1.22
CA THR A 86 40.66 5.37 1.86
C THR A 86 41.69 5.71 0.79
N THR A 87 42.20 6.94 0.80
CA THR A 87 43.29 7.36 -0.11
C THR A 87 44.36 8.07 0.70
N GLY A 88 45.59 7.55 0.67
CA GLY A 88 46.71 8.15 1.40
C GLY A 88 46.53 8.19 2.94
N GLY A 89 45.75 7.28 3.51
CA GLY A 89 45.47 7.21 4.95
C GLY A 89 44.34 8.12 5.44
N ILE A 90 43.69 8.88 4.55
CA ILE A 90 42.50 9.69 4.85
C ILE A 90 41.26 8.89 4.45
N ILE A 91 40.30 8.78 5.36
CA ILE A 91 38.98 8.18 5.12
C ILE A 91 38.04 9.29 4.66
N CYS A 92 37.48 9.16 3.45
CA CYS A 92 36.40 10.03 2.99
C CYS A 92 35.08 9.24 2.99
N GLN A 93 33.98 9.93 3.28
CA GLN A 93 32.64 9.33 3.36
C GLN A 93 31.67 10.06 2.42
N GLY A 94 30.79 9.31 1.76
CA GLY A 94 29.68 9.83 0.98
C GLY A 94 28.39 9.10 1.36
N THR A 95 27.25 9.77 1.26
CA THR A 95 25.94 9.17 1.59
C THR A 95 24.90 9.46 0.53
N ALA A 96 23.96 8.53 0.37
CA ALA A 96 22.76 8.70 -0.43
C ALA A 96 21.55 8.12 0.29
N SER A 97 20.43 8.82 0.27
CA SER A 97 19.25 8.44 1.06
C SER A 97 18.03 8.19 0.16
N LYS A 98 17.31 7.12 0.43
CA LYS A 98 16.07 6.71 -0.21
C LYS A 98 14.95 6.64 0.83
N GLU A 99 13.90 7.41 0.64
CA GLU A 99 12.69 7.36 1.46
C GLU A 99 11.64 6.49 0.79
N VAL A 100 11.07 5.55 1.56
CA VAL A 100 10.07 4.60 1.09
C VAL A 100 8.89 4.62 2.05
N VAL A 101 7.70 4.88 1.50
CA VAL A 101 6.43 4.74 2.21
C VAL A 101 5.85 3.38 1.90
N PHE A 102 5.75 2.53 2.92
CA PHE A 102 5.05 1.26 2.83
C PHE A 102 3.59 1.48 3.19
N ALA A 103 2.67 1.08 2.31
CA ALA A 103 1.24 1.21 2.50
C ALA A 103 0.57 -0.16 2.62
N LYS A 104 -0.37 -0.29 3.55
CA LYS A 104 -1.17 -1.52 3.66
C LYS A 104 -2.17 -1.62 2.53
N THR A 105 -2.35 -2.84 2.04
CA THR A 105 -3.40 -3.18 1.08
C THR A 105 -4.63 -3.68 1.85
N PRO A 106 -5.80 -3.02 1.72
CA PRO A 106 -7.02 -3.53 2.31
C PRO A 106 -7.52 -4.74 1.51
N MET A 107 -8.30 -5.60 2.16
CA MET A 107 -8.98 -6.71 1.51
C MET A 107 -10.47 -6.39 1.45
N ALA A 108 -11.03 -6.32 0.24
CA ALA A 108 -12.47 -6.19 0.06
C ALA A 108 -13.12 -7.57 0.20
N SER A 109 -14.18 -7.66 1.02
CA SER A 109 -14.96 -8.87 1.23
C SER A 109 -16.43 -8.53 1.43
N VAL A 110 -17.32 -9.37 0.92
CA VAL A 110 -18.78 -9.31 1.12
C VAL A 110 -19.27 -10.43 2.05
N GLY A 111 -18.36 -10.99 2.84
CA GLY A 111 -18.63 -12.13 3.70
C GLY A 111 -18.60 -13.47 2.95
N LEU A 112 -19.08 -14.53 3.62
CA LEU A 112 -19.10 -15.89 3.09
C LEU A 112 -20.20 -16.13 2.05
N VAL A 113 -21.26 -15.32 2.09
CA VAL A 113 -22.42 -15.44 1.22
C VAL A 113 -22.46 -14.22 0.32
N SER A 114 -22.09 -14.39 -0.95
CA SER A 114 -21.99 -13.30 -1.93
C SER A 114 -23.19 -13.24 -2.88
N GLU A 115 -24.26 -13.94 -2.57
CA GLU A 115 -25.49 -13.98 -3.37
C GLU A 115 -26.72 -14.02 -2.47
N ALA A 116 -27.80 -13.41 -2.93
CA ALA A 116 -29.10 -13.46 -2.28
C ALA A 116 -30.19 -13.42 -3.34
N GLU A 117 -31.23 -14.24 -3.15
CA GLU A 117 -32.45 -14.20 -3.93
C GLU A 117 -33.58 -13.70 -3.03
N LEU A 118 -34.36 -12.73 -3.51
CA LEU A 118 -35.43 -12.11 -2.74
C LEU A 118 -36.62 -11.75 -3.60
N CYS A 119 -37.80 -11.78 -2.99
CA CYS A 119 -39.01 -11.21 -3.56
C CYS A 119 -39.06 -9.72 -3.23
N GLY A 120 -38.97 -8.88 -4.26
CA GLY A 120 -38.97 -7.42 -4.11
C GLY A 120 -37.86 -6.78 -4.94
N ASN A 121 -37.68 -5.47 -4.74
CA ASN A 121 -36.72 -4.68 -5.50
C ASN A 121 -35.69 -3.96 -4.64
N SER A 122 -35.65 -4.24 -3.33
CA SER A 122 -34.70 -3.65 -2.40
C SER A 122 -34.00 -4.72 -1.58
N PHE A 123 -32.70 -4.54 -1.37
CA PHE A 123 -31.87 -5.45 -0.61
C PHE A 123 -30.83 -4.66 0.20
N GLN A 124 -30.51 -5.13 1.40
CA GLN A 124 -29.42 -4.56 2.20
C GLN A 124 -28.16 -5.37 1.95
N LEU A 125 -27.12 -4.71 1.46
CA LEU A 125 -25.80 -5.30 1.27
C LEU A 125 -25.09 -5.45 2.61
N ASP A 126 -24.06 -6.29 2.66
CA ASP A 126 -23.25 -6.48 3.86
C ASP A 126 -21.79 -6.73 3.47
N ALA A 127 -20.99 -5.66 3.49
CA ALA A 127 -19.55 -5.77 3.30
C ALA A 127 -18.81 -5.93 4.63
N ASP A 128 -17.87 -6.88 4.69
CA ASP A 128 -17.03 -7.08 5.85
C ASP A 128 -15.87 -6.08 5.84
N THR A 129 -15.90 -5.15 6.81
CA THR A 129 -14.83 -4.15 7.01
C THR A 129 -13.95 -4.45 8.23
N SER A 130 -14.08 -5.63 8.83
CA SER A 130 -13.36 -6.02 10.04
C SER A 130 -11.85 -5.97 9.83
N GLY A 131 -11.14 -5.19 10.64
CA GLY A 131 -9.68 -5.00 10.51
C GLY A 131 -9.23 -3.98 9.46
N TYR A 132 -10.17 -3.36 8.73
CA TYR A 132 -9.89 -2.42 7.64
C TYR A 132 -10.54 -1.05 7.84
N SER A 133 -10.83 -0.65 9.08
CA SER A 133 -11.42 0.67 9.41
C SER A 133 -10.57 1.87 8.97
N TRP A 134 -9.30 1.64 8.67
CA TRP A 134 -8.35 2.63 8.16
C TRP A 134 -8.44 2.83 6.64
N ALA A 135 -9.19 1.99 5.92
CA ALA A 135 -9.38 2.05 4.48
C ALA A 135 -10.78 2.55 4.12
N THR A 136 -10.93 3.10 2.92
CA THR A 136 -12.21 3.60 2.41
C THR A 136 -12.83 2.57 1.48
N GLY A 137 -14.07 2.18 1.78
CA GLY A 137 -14.83 1.24 0.98
C GLY A 137 -15.87 1.92 0.09
N LYS A 138 -16.22 1.28 -1.03
CA LYS A 138 -17.27 1.74 -1.94
C LYS A 138 -17.90 0.60 -2.73
N TRP A 139 -19.23 0.61 -2.80
CA TRP A 139 -20.02 -0.21 -3.71
C TRP A 139 -20.05 0.34 -5.12
N ILE A 140 -19.92 -0.57 -6.09
CA ILE A 140 -19.96 -0.27 -7.52
C ILE A 140 -21.00 -1.18 -8.16
N SER A 141 -21.86 -0.59 -9.01
CA SER A 141 -22.74 -1.31 -9.92
C SER A 141 -22.37 -0.95 -11.35
N SER A 142 -22.22 -1.95 -12.21
CA SER A 142 -22.01 -1.78 -13.65
C SER A 142 -23.32 -1.78 -14.43
N ASN A 143 -24.36 -2.40 -13.88
CA ASN A 143 -25.61 -2.66 -14.58
C ASN A 143 -26.70 -1.60 -14.32
N ILE A 144 -26.64 -0.92 -13.18
CA ILE A 144 -27.60 0.11 -12.81
C ILE A 144 -26.84 1.35 -12.36
N ALA A 145 -27.25 2.52 -12.85
CA ALA A 145 -26.67 3.77 -12.43
C ALA A 145 -27.14 4.11 -11.01
N ASN A 146 -26.19 4.19 -10.07
CA ASN A 146 -26.36 4.64 -8.69
C ASN A 146 -27.60 4.06 -7.95
N PRO A 147 -27.72 2.72 -7.83
CA PRO A 147 -28.88 2.08 -7.18
C PRO A 147 -28.81 2.09 -5.66
N PHE A 148 -27.76 2.66 -5.06
CA PHE A 148 -27.48 2.64 -3.63
C PHE A 148 -28.02 3.90 -2.94
N ASP A 149 -28.48 3.77 -1.69
CA ASP A 149 -28.75 4.90 -0.81
C ASP A 149 -27.48 5.71 -0.50
N ASP A 150 -26.42 5.04 -0.07
CA ASP A 150 -25.06 5.57 0.03
C ASP A 150 -24.04 4.47 -0.33
N PRO A 151 -23.36 4.55 -1.48
CA PRO A 151 -22.41 3.53 -1.89
C PRO A 151 -21.18 3.41 -0.97
N ASN A 152 -20.92 4.36 -0.06
CA ASN A 152 -19.77 4.30 0.84
C ASN A 152 -20.07 3.57 2.15
N LEU A 153 -21.34 3.18 2.38
CA LEU A 153 -21.73 2.39 3.54
C LEU A 153 -21.55 0.89 3.25
N PRO A 154 -20.86 0.13 4.13
CA PRO A 154 -20.75 -1.32 3.98
C PRO A 154 -22.12 -2.01 3.94
N ASN A 155 -23.09 -1.46 4.68
CA ASN A 155 -24.46 -1.95 4.82
C ASN A 155 -25.48 -1.13 4.00
N ALA A 156 -25.05 -0.60 2.85
CA ALA A 156 -25.87 0.17 1.94
C ALA A 156 -27.12 -0.61 1.47
N THR A 157 -28.23 0.10 1.32
CA THR A 157 -29.45 -0.44 0.71
C THR A 157 -29.38 -0.21 -0.79
N VAL A 158 -29.52 -1.27 -1.56
CA VAL A 158 -29.68 -1.22 -3.02
C VAL A 158 -31.15 -1.31 -3.39
N THR A 159 -31.62 -0.43 -4.28
CA THR A 159 -33.00 -0.43 -4.78
C THR A 159 -33.02 -0.38 -6.30
N ILE A 160 -33.62 -1.41 -6.90
CA ILE A 160 -33.87 -1.53 -8.34
C ILE A 160 -35.22 -0.87 -8.63
N SER A 161 -35.20 0.41 -8.99
CA SER A 161 -36.42 1.21 -9.13
C SER A 161 -37.12 1.06 -10.48
N ASN A 162 -36.44 0.61 -11.53
CA ASN A 162 -37.04 0.43 -12.86
C ASN A 162 -37.55 -1.02 -13.07
N PRO A 163 -38.86 -1.26 -13.22
CA PRO A 163 -39.42 -2.58 -13.50
C PRO A 163 -38.93 -3.19 -14.83
N GLU A 164 -38.56 -2.35 -15.80
CA GLU A 164 -38.03 -2.82 -17.09
C GLU A 164 -36.73 -3.62 -16.93
N ASN A 165 -35.99 -3.41 -15.84
CA ASN A 165 -34.79 -4.16 -15.52
C ASN A 165 -35.06 -5.66 -15.25
N PHE A 166 -36.29 -6.04 -14.92
CA PHE A 166 -36.68 -7.43 -14.65
C PHE A 166 -37.13 -8.18 -15.91
N GLY A 167 -37.32 -7.45 -17.03
CA GLY A 167 -37.82 -7.99 -18.29
C GLY A 167 -39.16 -8.73 -18.16
N ASP A 168 -39.49 -9.51 -19.20
CA ASP A 168 -40.70 -10.36 -19.21
C ASP A 168 -40.61 -11.56 -18.26
N SER A 169 -39.40 -11.86 -17.76
CA SER A 169 -39.09 -12.98 -16.88
C SER A 169 -39.43 -12.74 -15.41
N ALA A 170 -39.73 -11.49 -15.01
CA ALA A 170 -39.95 -11.09 -13.61
C ALA A 170 -38.80 -11.46 -12.65
N TYR A 171 -37.61 -11.73 -13.19
CA TYR A 171 -36.40 -12.10 -12.48
C TYR A 171 -35.19 -11.50 -13.21
N VAL A 172 -34.23 -11.02 -12.43
CA VAL A 172 -32.94 -10.50 -12.90
C VAL A 172 -31.86 -10.71 -11.85
N GLN A 173 -30.63 -10.91 -12.31
CA GLN A 173 -29.45 -11.01 -11.46
C GLN A 173 -28.54 -9.81 -11.73
N PHE A 174 -28.12 -9.11 -10.67
CA PHE A 174 -27.19 -7.99 -10.75
C PHE A 174 -25.96 -8.23 -9.87
N PRO A 175 -24.74 -8.11 -10.41
CA PRO A 175 -23.53 -8.05 -9.59
C PRO A 175 -23.37 -6.66 -8.95
N PHE A 176 -23.07 -6.65 -7.66
CA PHE A 176 -22.62 -5.47 -6.93
C PHE A 176 -21.25 -5.76 -6.33
N VAL A 177 -20.30 -4.86 -6.55
CA VAL A 177 -18.89 -5.06 -6.19
C VAL A 177 -18.52 -4.14 -5.05
N TRP A 178 -18.00 -4.69 -3.95
CA TRP A 178 -17.37 -3.93 -2.89
C TRP A 178 -15.90 -3.72 -3.22
N THR A 179 -15.45 -2.48 -3.15
CA THR A 179 -14.03 -2.12 -3.35
C THR A 179 -13.51 -1.45 -2.09
N MET A 180 -12.23 -1.67 -1.77
CA MET A 180 -11.56 -0.98 -0.67
C MET A 180 -10.28 -0.34 -1.16
N THR A 181 -10.01 0.87 -0.68
CA THR A 181 -8.87 1.67 -1.11
C THR A 181 -8.14 2.26 0.08
N ASN A 182 -6.82 2.24 0.02
CA ASN A 182 -5.96 3.07 0.84
C ASN A 182 -5.61 4.28 -0.02
N THR A 183 -5.97 5.48 0.40
CA THR A 183 -5.79 6.71 -0.41
C THR A 183 -4.34 7.02 -0.77
N ILE A 184 -3.38 6.32 -0.15
CA ILE A 184 -1.94 6.49 -0.39
C ILE A 184 -1.40 5.46 -1.41
N SER A 185 -2.10 4.36 -1.67
CA SER A 185 -1.75 3.37 -2.69
C SER A 185 -2.80 3.32 -3.80
N LEU A 186 -2.38 3.28 -5.07
CA LEU A 186 -3.31 3.13 -6.18
C LEU A 186 -4.22 1.89 -6.00
N PRO A 187 -5.51 1.98 -6.35
CA PRO A 187 -6.48 0.92 -6.07
C PRO A 187 -6.09 -0.39 -6.76
N GLN A 188 -5.89 -1.45 -5.97
CA GLN A 188 -5.87 -2.82 -6.50
C GLN A 188 -7.32 -3.23 -6.75
N ILE A 189 -7.72 -3.21 -8.01
CA ILE A 189 -8.99 -3.79 -8.46
C ILE A 189 -8.82 -5.31 -8.35
N LEU A 190 -9.36 -5.91 -7.29
CA LEU A 190 -9.55 -7.36 -7.22
C LEU A 190 -10.79 -7.70 -8.06
N CYS A 191 -10.56 -8.12 -9.30
CA CYS A 191 -11.53 -8.92 -10.05
C CYS A 191 -11.32 -10.38 -9.67
N GLY A 192 -12.31 -10.99 -9.03
CA GLY A 192 -12.42 -12.41 -8.76
C GLY A 192 -13.87 -12.76 -8.49
#